data_AF-A0A2G8T347-F1
#
_entry.id   AF-A0A2G8T347-F1
#
_cell.length_a   1.000
_cell.length_b   1.000
_cell.length_c   1.000
_cell.angle_alpha   90.00
_cell.angle_beta   90.00
_cell.angle_gamma   90.00
#
_symmetry.space_group_name_H-M   'P 1'
#
loop_
_entity.id
_entity.type
_entity.pdbx_description
1 polymer ?
#
loop_
_entity_poly.entity_id
_entity_poly.type
_entity_poly.pdbx_seq_one_letter_code
_entity_poly.pdbx_strand_id
1 'polypeptide(L)'
;MLGAARDMDHAYTVVGRVVVGVDVLLALKQREPPANSDTMQSVHLLADLPKVSIMTDTALSAFIDKVRHEKAANLNVCDVMLPVKIE
;
A
#
# COMPACT_ATOMS: atom_id res chain seq x y z
N MET A 1 -4.59 -4.55 12.26
CA MET A 1 -5.53 -4.12 11.19
C MET A 1 -4.68 -3.73 9.99
N LEU A 2 -4.93 -4.29 8.80
CA LEU A 2 -4.18 -3.98 7.57
C LEU A 2 -5.06 -3.33 6.48
N GLY A 3 -6.29 -2.96 6.84
CA GLY A 3 -7.22 -2.22 5.97
C GLY A 3 -7.14 -0.72 6.18
N ALA A 4 -8.07 0.03 5.55
CA ALA A 4 -8.18 1.46 5.75
C ALA A 4 -8.51 1.79 7.23
N ALA A 5 -7.70 2.64 7.85
CA ALA A 5 -7.81 3.03 9.27
C ALA A 5 -7.87 4.57 9.39
N ARG A 6 -9.00 5.15 8.96
CA ARG A 6 -9.22 6.61 8.92
C ARG A 6 -9.35 7.24 10.32
N ASP A 7 -9.67 6.44 11.31
CA ASP A 7 -9.67 6.79 12.73
C ASP A 7 -8.27 7.15 13.26
N MET A 8 -7.22 6.72 12.57
CA MET A 8 -5.83 7.05 12.89
C MET A 8 -5.33 8.34 12.23
N ASP A 9 -6.12 8.94 11.33
CA ASP A 9 -5.76 10.20 10.68
C ASP A 9 -5.57 11.30 11.75
N HIS A 10 -4.54 12.13 11.59
CA HIS A 10 -4.14 13.21 12.51
C HIS A 10 -3.66 12.76 13.90
N ALA A 11 -3.88 11.50 14.29
CA ALA A 11 -3.37 10.93 15.53
C ALA A 11 -1.96 10.32 15.39
N TYR A 12 -1.57 9.94 14.16
CA TYR A 12 -0.29 9.29 13.87
C TYR A 12 0.47 10.00 12.74
N THR A 13 1.81 9.90 12.79
CA THR A 13 2.69 10.45 11.74
C THR A 13 2.81 9.46 10.59
N VAL A 14 2.33 9.83 9.41
CA VAL A 14 2.48 9.04 8.18
C VAL A 14 3.81 9.38 7.52
N VAL A 15 4.67 8.37 7.32
CA VAL A 15 6.03 8.54 6.77
C VAL A 15 6.26 7.85 5.42
N GLY A 16 5.30 7.06 4.94
CA GLY A 16 5.47 6.32 3.70
C GLY A 16 4.27 5.44 3.34
N ARG A 17 4.42 4.71 2.23
CA ARG A 17 3.42 3.77 1.70
C ARG A 17 4.12 2.51 1.20
N VAL A 18 3.46 1.37 1.37
CA VAL A 18 3.87 0.10 0.77
C VAL A 18 3.49 0.11 -0.71
N VAL A 19 4.48 -0.05 -1.58
CA VAL A 19 4.32 -0.02 -3.04
C VAL A 19 4.41 -1.40 -3.68
N VAL A 20 5.00 -2.38 -3.00
CA VAL A 20 5.16 -3.78 -3.42
C VAL A 20 5.02 -4.67 -2.18
N GLY A 21 4.45 -5.87 -2.35
CA GLY A 21 4.42 -6.88 -1.27
C GLY A 21 3.33 -6.69 -0.21
N VAL A 22 2.21 -6.04 -0.54
CA VAL A 22 1.07 -5.90 0.38
C VAL A 22 0.50 -7.28 0.79
N ASP A 23 0.54 -8.25 -0.12
CA ASP A 23 0.19 -9.65 0.11
C ASP A 23 1.06 -10.31 1.20
N VAL A 24 2.36 -9.98 1.25
CA VAL A 24 3.26 -10.46 2.30
C VAL A 24 2.83 -9.94 3.67
N LEU A 25 2.43 -8.66 3.76
CA LEU A 25 1.92 -8.09 5.01
C LEU A 25 0.63 -8.76 5.45
N LEU A 26 -0.29 -9.03 4.50
CA LEU A 26 -1.55 -9.71 4.78
C LEU A 26 -1.36 -11.16 5.27
N ALA A 27 -0.24 -11.78 4.90
CA ALA A 27 0.12 -13.14 5.29
C ALA A 27 0.84 -13.26 6.66
N LEU A 28 1.18 -12.13 7.31
CA LEU A 28 1.83 -12.15 8.63
C LEU A 28 0.96 -12.85 9.67
N LYS A 29 1.59 -13.61 10.56
CA LYS A 29 0.89 -14.36 11.62
C LYS A 29 0.12 -13.42 12.54
N GLN A 30 -1.21 -13.58 12.57
CA GLN A 30 -2.12 -12.74 13.34
C GLN A 30 -2.40 -13.36 14.73
N ARG A 31 -2.01 -12.66 15.80
CA ARG A 31 -2.47 -12.86 17.19
C ARG A 31 -1.85 -11.79 18.08
N GLU A 32 -2.48 -11.48 19.21
CA GLU A 32 -1.93 -10.52 20.18
C GLU A 32 -1.70 -11.20 21.55
N PRO A 33 -0.46 -11.56 21.92
CA PRO A 33 0.73 -11.72 21.07
C PRO A 33 0.74 -13.06 20.31
N PRO A 34 1.43 -13.18 19.17
CA PRO A 34 1.63 -14.46 18.51
C PRO A 34 2.61 -15.32 19.32
N ALA A 35 2.34 -16.62 19.46
CA ALA A 35 3.29 -17.56 20.08
C ALA A 35 4.59 -17.69 19.26
N ASN A 36 4.49 -17.54 17.95
CA ASN A 36 5.61 -17.52 17.01
C ASN A 36 5.44 -16.31 16.08
N SER A 37 6.07 -15.18 16.37
CA SER A 37 6.02 -13.98 15.52
C SER A 37 6.89 -14.15 14.28
N ASP A 38 6.46 -13.56 13.16
CA ASP A 38 7.37 -13.37 12.02
C ASP A 38 8.44 -12.32 12.37
N THR A 39 9.57 -12.36 11.66
CA THR A 39 10.72 -11.49 11.94
C THR A 39 11.13 -10.74 10.69
N MET A 40 11.52 -9.47 10.89
CA MET A 40 12.15 -8.66 9.86
C MET A 40 13.64 -9.02 9.81
N GLN A 41 14.03 -9.86 8.85
CA GLN A 41 15.39 -10.42 8.78
C GLN A 41 16.44 -9.38 8.36
N SER A 42 16.08 -8.49 7.43
CA SER A 42 16.94 -7.40 6.98
C SER A 42 16.13 -6.19 6.53
N VAL A 43 16.76 -5.02 6.57
CA VAL A 43 16.20 -3.76 6.08
C VAL A 43 17.28 -3.03 5.29
N HIS A 44 16.95 -2.64 4.07
CA HIS A 44 17.86 -1.93 3.20
C HIS A 44 17.18 -0.69 2.63
N LEU A 45 17.93 0.41 2.58
CA LEU A 45 17.54 1.56 1.78
C LEU A 45 17.89 1.24 0.32
N LEU A 46 16.90 1.31 -0.57
CA LEU A 46 17.06 0.99 -2.00
C LEU A 46 17.78 2.11 -2.79
N ALA A 47 18.61 2.94 -2.14
CA ALA A 47 19.29 4.05 -2.80
C ALA A 47 20.18 3.59 -3.99
N ASP A 48 20.68 2.35 -3.93
CA ASP A 48 21.57 1.73 -4.93
C ASP A 48 20.93 0.54 -5.69
N LEU A 49 19.61 0.37 -5.59
CA LEU A 49 18.87 -0.81 -6.09
C LEU A 49 17.86 -0.43 -7.22
N PRO A 50 17.25 -1.41 -7.93
CA PRO A 50 16.38 -1.15 -9.08
C PRO A 50 15.34 -0.07 -8.83
N LYS A 51 15.13 0.78 -9.85
CA LYS A 51 14.26 1.93 -9.75
C LYS A 51 12.81 1.48 -9.70
N VAL A 52 12.04 2.10 -8.82
CA VAL A 52 10.59 1.93 -8.75
C VAL A 52 9.95 3.17 -9.36
N SER A 53 9.10 2.97 -10.36
CA SER A 53 8.32 4.05 -10.99
C SER A 53 6.84 3.94 -10.63
N ILE A 54 6.22 5.09 -10.39
CA ILE A 54 4.81 5.23 -10.03
C ILE A 54 4.10 5.98 -11.15
N MET A 55 2.89 5.53 -11.49
CA MET A 55 2.05 6.19 -12.50
C MET A 55 1.65 7.61 -12.08
N THR A 56 1.78 8.58 -12.99
CA THR A 56 1.43 10.00 -12.79
C THR A 56 0.55 10.56 -13.92
N ASP A 57 0.10 11.80 -13.74
CA ASP A 57 -0.53 12.64 -14.78
C ASP A 57 -1.76 12.02 -15.46
N THR A 58 -1.83 12.08 -16.79
CA THR A 58 -2.99 11.63 -17.59
C THR A 58 -3.25 10.13 -17.47
N ALA A 59 -2.21 9.34 -17.25
CA ALA A 59 -2.36 7.91 -16.99
C ALA A 59 -3.04 7.65 -15.64
N LEU A 60 -2.70 8.45 -14.62
CA LEU A 60 -3.34 8.39 -13.32
C LEU A 60 -4.83 8.79 -13.39
N SER A 61 -5.18 9.86 -14.09
CA SER A 61 -6.58 10.27 -14.21
C SER A 61 -7.42 9.19 -14.89
N ALA A 62 -6.92 8.61 -15.99
CA ALA A 62 -7.59 7.52 -16.68
C ALA A 62 -7.76 6.27 -15.79
N PHE A 63 -6.77 5.97 -14.94
CA PHE A 63 -6.86 4.89 -13.97
C PHE A 63 -7.93 5.16 -12.90
N ILE A 64 -7.99 6.37 -12.35
CA ILE A 64 -9.00 6.75 -11.37
C ILE A 64 -10.41 6.64 -11.97
N ASP A 65 -10.59 7.06 -13.21
CA ASP A 65 -11.89 6.95 -13.89
C ASP A 65 -12.29 5.49 -14.11
N LYS A 66 -11.34 4.62 -14.45
CA LYS A 66 -11.57 3.16 -14.51
C LYS A 66 -12.04 2.62 -13.15
N VAL A 67 -11.32 2.92 -12.07
CA VAL A 67 -11.69 2.45 -10.71
C VAL A 67 -13.05 3.01 -10.29
N ARG A 68 -13.35 4.27 -10.65
CA ARG A 68 -14.65 4.89 -10.43
C ARG A 68 -15.77 4.18 -11.18
N HIS A 69 -15.55 3.76 -12.42
CA HIS A 69 -16.52 2.97 -13.16
C HIS A 69 -16.76 1.59 -12.53
N GLU A 70 -15.72 0.94 -12.02
CA GLU A 70 -15.80 -0.38 -11.38
C GLU A 70 -16.51 -0.34 -10.01
N LYS A 71 -16.23 0.68 -9.18
CA LYS A 71 -16.80 0.80 -7.83
C LYS A 71 -18.04 1.70 -7.74
N ALA A 72 -18.34 2.47 -8.78
CA ALA A 72 -19.43 3.43 -8.86
C ALA A 72 -19.53 4.33 -7.62
N ALA A 73 -20.70 4.36 -6.97
CA ALA A 73 -20.98 5.18 -5.79
C ALA A 73 -20.22 4.73 -4.53
N ASN A 74 -19.60 3.55 -4.53
CA ASN A 74 -18.89 2.99 -3.38
C ASN A 74 -17.39 3.30 -3.37
N LEU A 75 -16.92 4.18 -4.25
CA LEU A 75 -15.50 4.54 -4.33
C LEU A 75 -15.05 5.31 -3.08
N ASN A 76 -14.07 4.77 -2.36
CA ASN A 76 -13.29 5.48 -1.36
C ASN A 76 -11.89 5.82 -1.90
N VAL A 77 -11.26 6.88 -1.42
CA VAL A 77 -9.89 7.27 -1.78
C VAL A 77 -8.88 6.14 -1.50
N CYS A 78 -9.09 5.36 -0.43
CA CYS A 78 -8.22 4.24 -0.08
C CYS A 78 -8.35 3.04 -1.03
N ASP A 79 -9.37 3.00 -1.90
CA ASP A 79 -9.54 1.93 -2.90
C ASP A 79 -8.62 2.09 -4.10
N VAL A 80 -8.04 3.28 -4.30
CA VAL A 80 -7.17 3.58 -5.43
C VAL A 80 -5.77 3.02 -5.17
N MET A 81 -5.56 1.78 -5.60
CA MET A 81 -4.24 1.13 -5.61
C MET A 81 -3.45 1.58 -6.84
N LEU A 82 -2.52 2.52 -6.62
CA LEU A 82 -1.70 3.06 -7.70
C LEU A 82 -0.81 1.97 -8.31
N PRO A 83 -0.81 1.80 -9.64
CA PRO A 83 0.10 0.88 -10.30
C PRO A 83 1.56 1.30 -10.10
N VAL A 84 2.40 0.32 -9.77
CA VAL A 84 3.83 0.47 -9.52
C VAL A 84 4.58 -0.45 -10.47
N LYS A 85 5.67 0.04 -11.05
CA LYS A 85 6.56 -0.74 -11.90
C LYS A 85 7.94 -0.81 -11.26
N ILE A 86 8.49 -2.03 -11.21
CA ILE A 86 9.87 -2.29 -10.82
C ILE A 86 10.69 -2.39 -12.11
N GLU A 87 11.78 -1.63 -12.21
CA GLU A 87 12.69 -1.60 -13.37
C GLU A 87 13.86 -2.56 -13.21
#